data_AF-A0A4V2BR76-F1
#
_entry.id   AF-A0A4V2BR76-F1
#
_cell.length_a   1.000
_cell.length_b   1.000
_cell.length_c   1.000
_cell.angle_alpha   90.00
_cell.angle_beta   90.00
_cell.angle_gamma   90.00
#
_symmetry.space_group_name_H-M   'P 1'
#
loop_
_entity.id
_entity.type
_entity.pdbx_description
1 polymer ?
#
loop_
_entity_poly.entity_id
_entity_poly.type
_entity_poly.pdbx_seq_one_letter_code
_entity_poly.pdbx_strand_id
1 'polypeptide(L)'
;MRSLERHRDVGAYALGVLDEADAFRFEDHLMECPRCTAHVTEFGPTARQLMLYRRATPRSVHPMAGPGPRLLDRLLGEVAARHRAGRRRLLFAVAAAVVCAVAGPGIAIMTEGGDRAVRVSATDERTGVWAQVTTENEVWGSQVVVEVKDAAGPRACRLVAIGHDGSEETVTNWTAPHHDARPNTLQGAAALHPDQIARYEVRTKTGERLVAVDSR
;
A
#
# COMPACT_ATOMS: atom_id res chain seq x y z
N MET A 1 -12.54 -56.43 11.45
CA MET A 1 -11.40 -55.67 12.02
C MET A 1 -11.61 -55.42 13.50
N ARG A 2 -10.59 -55.72 14.31
CA ARG A 2 -10.59 -55.54 15.78
C ARG A 2 -10.53 -54.03 16.08
N SER A 3 -11.14 -53.55 17.18
CA SER A 3 -11.18 -52.12 17.55
C SER A 3 -9.80 -51.44 17.61
N LEU A 4 -8.75 -52.19 17.96
CA LEU A 4 -7.36 -51.74 17.96
C LEU A 4 -6.78 -51.44 16.57
N GLU A 5 -7.24 -52.11 15.52
CA GLU A 5 -6.81 -51.85 14.14
C GLU A 5 -7.36 -50.49 13.67
N ARG A 6 -8.66 -50.23 13.93
CA ARG A 6 -9.30 -48.95 13.57
C ARG A 6 -8.64 -47.73 14.21
N HIS A 7 -8.18 -47.82 15.46
CA HIS A 7 -7.50 -46.69 16.11
C HIS A 7 -6.11 -46.38 15.53
N ARG A 8 -5.48 -47.31 14.80
CA ARG A 8 -4.18 -47.09 14.14
C ARG A 8 -4.33 -46.36 12.81
N ASP A 9 -5.50 -46.45 12.18
CA ASP A 9 -5.77 -45.88 10.85
C ASP A 9 -5.96 -44.35 10.88
N VAL A 10 -6.07 -43.75 12.06
CA VAL A 10 -6.27 -42.31 12.25
C VAL A 10 -5.21 -41.44 11.56
N GLY A 11 -3.94 -41.89 11.55
CA GLY A 11 -2.86 -41.19 10.86
C GLY A 11 -2.94 -41.33 9.35
N ALA A 12 -3.32 -42.52 8.86
CA ALA A 12 -3.51 -42.79 7.44
C ALA A 12 -4.70 -42.00 6.87
N TYR A 13 -5.79 -41.91 7.64
CA TYR A 13 -6.94 -41.06 7.33
C TYR A 13 -6.56 -39.58 7.27
N ALA A 14 -5.85 -39.07 8.28
CA ALA A 14 -5.40 -37.66 8.31
C ALA A 14 -4.46 -37.29 7.15
N LEU A 15 -3.66 -38.25 6.66
CA LEU A 15 -2.79 -38.08 5.49
C LEU A 15 -3.51 -38.30 4.14
N GLY A 16 -4.78 -38.74 4.16
CA GLY A 16 -5.55 -39.05 2.95
C GLY A 16 -4.94 -40.19 2.12
N VAL A 17 -4.35 -41.19 2.78
CA VAL A 17 -3.73 -42.35 2.11
C VAL A 17 -4.54 -43.65 2.22
N LEU A 18 -5.64 -43.63 2.97
CA LEU A 18 -6.59 -44.74 2.97
C LEU A 18 -7.30 -44.85 1.61
N ASP A 19 -7.67 -46.07 1.24
CA ASP A 19 -8.58 -46.27 0.12
C ASP A 19 -10.01 -45.83 0.49
N GLU A 20 -10.86 -45.71 -0.53
CA GLU A 20 -12.23 -45.22 -0.37
C GLU A 20 -13.06 -46.09 0.59
N ALA A 21 -12.89 -47.41 0.54
CA ALA A 21 -13.68 -48.34 1.34
C ALA A 21 -13.26 -48.32 2.81
N ASP A 22 -11.96 -48.16 3.07
CA ASP A 22 -11.39 -48.06 4.41
C ASP A 22 -11.66 -46.67 5.02
N ALA A 23 -11.62 -45.60 4.22
CA ALA A 23 -12.00 -44.26 4.66
C ALA A 23 -13.47 -44.22 5.13
N PHE A 24 -14.39 -44.76 4.35
CA PHE A 24 -15.81 -44.83 4.71
C PHE A 24 -16.04 -45.60 6.03
N ARG A 25 -15.39 -46.76 6.20
CA ARG A 25 -15.47 -47.53 7.45
C ARG A 25 -14.86 -46.80 8.65
N PHE A 26 -13.87 -45.96 8.41
CA PHE A 26 -13.24 -45.15 9.47
C PHE A 26 -14.12 -43.96 9.85
N GLU A 27 -14.81 -43.33 8.90
CA GLU A 27 -15.77 -42.25 9.15
C GLU A 27 -16.94 -42.71 10.02
N ASP A 28 -17.46 -43.92 9.78
CA ASP A 28 -18.46 -44.55 10.65
C ASP A 28 -17.97 -44.68 12.09
N HIS A 29 -16.71 -45.10 12.28
CA HIS A 29 -16.07 -45.18 13.61
C HIS A 29 -15.83 -43.80 14.26
N LEU A 30 -15.57 -42.75 13.48
CA LEU A 30 -15.40 -41.39 13.99
C LEU A 30 -16.67 -40.86 14.67
N MET A 31 -17.86 -41.29 14.22
CA MET A 31 -19.13 -40.92 14.82
C MET A 31 -19.30 -41.49 16.25
N GLU A 32 -18.65 -42.62 16.53
CA GLU A 32 -18.79 -43.34 17.81
C GLU A 32 -17.59 -43.19 18.75
N CYS A 33 -16.48 -42.60 18.29
CA CYS A 33 -15.22 -42.55 19.05
C CYS A 33 -14.63 -41.13 19.19
N PRO A 34 -14.91 -40.41 20.30
CA PRO A 34 -14.39 -39.06 20.55
C PRO A 34 -12.86 -38.95 20.54
N ARG A 35 -12.17 -40.02 20.95
CA ARG A 35 -10.70 -40.08 20.95
C ARG A 35 -10.12 -40.02 19.54
N CYS A 36 -10.73 -40.73 18.58
CA CYS A 36 -10.27 -40.71 17.20
C CYS A 36 -10.55 -39.35 16.56
N THR A 37 -11.69 -38.73 16.85
CA THR A 37 -12.01 -37.36 16.42
C THR A 37 -10.98 -36.35 16.92
N ALA A 38 -10.60 -36.41 18.20
CA ALA A 38 -9.56 -35.56 18.77
C ALA A 38 -8.21 -35.75 18.05
N HIS A 39 -7.77 -37.00 17.86
CA HIS A 39 -6.52 -37.31 17.15
C HIS A 39 -6.53 -36.82 15.69
N VAL A 40 -7.63 -36.94 14.93
CA VAL A 40 -7.69 -36.40 13.56
C VAL A 40 -7.46 -34.88 13.55
N THR A 41 -8.08 -34.16 14.49
CA THR A 41 -7.88 -32.71 14.60
C THR A 41 -6.45 -32.34 14.97
N GLU A 42 -5.82 -33.11 15.87
CA GLU A 42 -4.43 -32.93 16.29
C GLU A 42 -3.44 -33.17 15.14
N PHE A 43 -3.71 -34.14 14.26
CA PHE A 43 -2.85 -34.43 13.12
C PHE A 43 -2.97 -33.45 11.96
N GLY A 44 -4.03 -32.63 11.90
CA GLY A 44 -4.30 -31.69 10.80
C GLY A 44 -3.10 -30.80 10.43
N PRO A 45 -2.48 -30.07 11.37
CA PRO A 45 -1.31 -29.23 11.11
C PRO A 45 -0.11 -30.01 10.55
N THR A 46 0.20 -31.18 11.13
CA THR A 46 1.32 -32.03 10.70
C THR A 46 1.08 -32.61 9.32
N ALA A 47 -0.12 -33.12 9.05
CA ALA A 47 -0.51 -33.63 7.73
C ALA A 47 -0.40 -32.54 6.65
N ARG A 48 -0.84 -31.30 6.96
CA ARG A 48 -0.70 -30.15 6.07
C ARG A 48 0.76 -29.85 5.74
N GLN A 49 1.64 -29.87 6.74
CA GLN A 49 3.06 -29.60 6.53
C GLN A 49 3.74 -30.67 5.68
N LEU A 50 3.40 -31.94 5.91
CA LEU A 50 3.88 -33.06 5.09
C LEU A 50 3.40 -32.95 3.64
N MET A 51 2.16 -32.52 3.41
CA MET A 51 1.63 -32.26 2.06
C MET A 51 2.36 -31.11 1.36
N LEU A 52 2.67 -30.02 2.08
CA LEU A 52 3.46 -28.91 1.53
C LEU A 52 4.87 -29.36 1.16
N TYR A 53 5.53 -30.11 2.04
CA TYR A 53 6.85 -30.68 1.77
C TYR A 53 6.84 -31.56 0.51
N ARG A 54 5.85 -32.45 0.38
CA ARG A 54 5.68 -33.33 -0.78
C ARG A 54 5.45 -32.56 -2.10
N ARG A 55 4.73 -31.44 -2.06
CA ARG A 55 4.51 -30.59 -3.26
C ARG A 55 5.76 -29.82 -3.65
N ALA A 56 6.53 -29.36 -2.68
CA ALA A 56 7.72 -28.55 -2.90
C ALA A 56 8.96 -29.39 -3.30
N THR A 57 8.97 -30.68 -2.96
CA THR A 57 10.17 -31.53 -3.09
C THR A 57 9.96 -32.63 -4.15
N PRO A 58 10.80 -32.70 -5.20
CA PRO A 58 10.78 -33.80 -6.16
C PRO A 58 11.02 -35.15 -5.48
N ARG A 59 10.35 -36.21 -5.95
CA ARG A 59 10.49 -37.59 -5.41
C ARG A 59 11.91 -38.14 -5.46
N SER A 60 12.78 -37.55 -6.27
CA SER A 60 14.20 -37.92 -6.40
C SER A 60 15.08 -37.39 -5.26
N VAL A 61 14.57 -36.50 -4.41
CA VAL A 61 15.33 -35.91 -3.29
C VAL A 61 15.03 -36.72 -2.03
N HIS A 62 16.08 -37.24 -1.40
CA HIS A 62 15.95 -37.98 -0.15
C HIS A 62 15.47 -37.04 0.98
N PRO A 63 14.57 -37.49 1.90
CA PRO A 63 14.05 -36.63 2.97
C PRO A 63 15.11 -36.00 3.88
N MET A 64 16.25 -36.67 4.02
CA MET A 64 17.41 -36.23 4.79
C MET A 64 18.52 -35.59 3.93
N ALA A 65 18.24 -35.26 2.66
CA ALA A 65 19.21 -34.59 1.81
C ALA A 65 19.43 -33.15 2.31
N GLY A 66 20.66 -32.85 2.74
CA GLY A 66 21.08 -31.48 3.04
C GLY A 66 21.35 -30.68 1.77
N PRO A 67 21.21 -29.35 1.80
CA PRO A 67 21.63 -28.50 0.70
C PRO A 67 23.13 -28.68 0.44
N GLY A 68 23.50 -28.84 -0.83
CA GLY A 68 24.91 -28.98 -1.21
C GLY A 68 25.70 -27.69 -0.92
N PRO A 69 27.01 -27.78 -0.58
CA PRO A 69 27.83 -26.62 -0.20
C PRO A 69 27.87 -25.55 -1.29
N ARG A 70 27.82 -25.95 -2.57
CA ARG A 70 27.79 -25.03 -3.72
C ARG A 70 26.56 -24.12 -3.75
N LEU A 71 25.42 -24.56 -3.22
CA LEU A 71 24.20 -23.73 -3.18
C LEU A 71 24.36 -22.60 -2.16
N LEU A 72 24.93 -22.92 -0.99
CA LEU A 72 25.23 -21.92 0.03
C LEU A 72 26.22 -20.90 -0.49
N ASP A 73 27.33 -21.35 -1.09
CA ASP A 73 28.35 -20.46 -1.65
C ASP A 73 27.77 -19.52 -2.72
N ARG A 74 26.88 -20.04 -3.57
CA ARG A 74 26.19 -19.25 -4.59
C ARG A 74 25.29 -18.19 -3.96
N LEU A 75 24.47 -18.54 -2.97
CA LEU A 75 23.57 -17.61 -2.29
C LEU A 75 24.34 -16.51 -1.54
N LEU A 76 25.40 -16.89 -0.82
CA LEU A 76 26.28 -15.92 -0.15
C LEU A 76 26.98 -15.00 -1.16
N GLY A 77 27.41 -15.55 -2.30
CA GLY A 77 27.96 -14.79 -3.41
C GLY A 77 26.96 -13.79 -4.00
N GLU A 78 25.71 -14.19 -4.21
CA GLU A 78 24.61 -13.36 -4.72
C GLU A 78 24.31 -12.18 -3.78
N VAL A 79 24.21 -12.46 -2.47
CA VAL A 79 24.00 -11.44 -1.43
C VAL A 79 25.19 -10.48 -1.39
N ALA A 80 26.42 -10.98 -1.41
CA ALA A 80 27.62 -10.16 -1.44
C ALA A 80 27.71 -9.28 -2.71
N ALA A 81 27.27 -9.78 -3.86
CA ALA A 81 27.17 -9.00 -5.09
C ALA A 81 26.14 -7.87 -4.97
N ARG A 82 24.97 -8.15 -4.40
CA ARG A 82 23.92 -7.14 -4.18
C ARG A 82 24.37 -6.03 -3.22
N HIS A 83 25.06 -6.38 -2.13
CA HIS A 83 25.65 -5.40 -1.22
C HIS A 83 26.72 -4.54 -1.91
N ARG A 84 27.59 -5.14 -2.74
CA ARG A 84 28.60 -4.40 -3.51
C ARG A 84 27.96 -3.41 -4.50
N ALA A 85 26.88 -3.80 -5.17
CA ALA A 85 26.13 -2.92 -6.05
C ALA A 85 25.49 -1.74 -5.30
N GLY A 86 24.88 -2.01 -4.13
CA GLY A 86 24.32 -0.96 -3.26
C GLY A 86 25.37 0.01 -2.75
N ARG A 87 26.51 -0.50 -2.26
CA ARG A 87 27.64 0.32 -1.78
C ARG A 87 28.23 1.17 -2.90
N ARG A 88 28.34 0.66 -4.14
CA ARG A 88 28.77 1.45 -5.30
C ARG A 88 27.80 2.58 -5.61
N ARG A 89 26.48 2.32 -5.63
CA ARG A 89 25.46 3.36 -5.82
C ARG A 89 25.53 4.44 -4.73
N LEU A 90 25.75 4.04 -3.49
CA LEU A 90 25.90 4.96 -2.37
C LEU A 90 27.19 5.80 -2.49
N LEU A 91 28.30 5.19 -2.92
CA LEU A 91 29.54 5.91 -3.22
C LEU A 91 29.36 6.91 -4.36
N PHE A 92 28.63 6.55 -5.43
CA PHE A 92 28.30 7.47 -6.51
C PHE A 92 27.39 8.61 -6.03
N ALA A 93 26.42 8.35 -5.14
CA ALA A 93 25.58 9.38 -4.54
C ALA A 93 26.39 10.33 -3.65
N VAL A 94 27.33 9.82 -2.84
CA VAL A 94 28.24 10.64 -2.03
C VAL A 94 29.17 11.46 -2.92
N ALA A 95 29.73 10.87 -3.98
CA ALA A 95 30.58 11.60 -4.94
C ALA A 95 29.79 12.71 -5.65
N ALA A 96 28.56 12.44 -6.07
CA ALA A 96 27.66 13.45 -6.64
C ALA A 96 27.34 14.57 -5.64
N ALA A 97 27.09 14.25 -4.38
CA ALA A 97 26.86 15.25 -3.32
C ALA A 97 28.09 16.15 -3.11
N VAL A 98 29.31 15.58 -3.15
CA VAL A 98 30.56 16.37 -3.06
C VAL A 98 30.71 17.30 -4.27
N VAL A 99 30.42 16.84 -5.48
CA VAL A 99 30.43 17.68 -6.69
C VAL A 99 29.40 18.81 -6.57
N CYS A 100 28.18 18.52 -6.14
CA CYS A 100 27.14 19.53 -5.91
C CYS A 100 27.52 20.53 -4.81
N ALA A 101 28.24 20.11 -3.77
CA ALA A 101 28.69 21.01 -2.71
C ALA A 101 29.82 21.95 -3.15
N VAL A 102 30.71 21.50 -4.04
CA VAL A 102 31.83 22.30 -4.55
C VAL A 102 31.42 23.20 -5.74
N ALA A 103 30.51 22.73 -6.60
CA ALA A 103 29.96 23.52 -7.71
C ALA A 103 28.73 24.37 -7.31
N GLY A 104 28.12 24.06 -6.17
CA GLY A 104 26.85 24.63 -5.70
C GLY A 104 26.80 26.16 -5.52
N PRO A 105 27.87 26.84 -5.04
CA PRO A 105 27.80 28.30 -4.88
C PRO A 105 27.64 29.04 -6.21
N GLY A 106 28.09 28.46 -7.34
CA GLY A 106 27.96 29.07 -8.67
C GLY A 106 26.64 28.77 -9.38
N ILE A 107 25.91 27.72 -8.98
CA ILE A 107 24.67 27.26 -9.63
C ILE A 107 23.42 27.79 -8.92
N ALA A 108 23.51 28.18 -7.64
CA ALA A 108 22.37 28.73 -6.89
C ALA A 108 21.78 30.04 -7.49
N ILE A 109 22.47 30.66 -8.45
CA ILE A 109 22.01 31.87 -9.16
C ILE A 109 21.36 31.52 -10.53
N MET A 110 21.43 30.25 -10.99
CA MET A 110 21.19 29.90 -12.41
C MET A 110 20.21 28.72 -12.65
N THR A 111 19.33 28.38 -11.71
CA THR A 111 18.23 27.43 -11.98
C THR A 111 16.86 28.08 -11.79
N GLU A 112 16.57 29.07 -12.61
CA GLU A 112 15.21 29.37 -13.08
C GLU A 112 14.92 28.43 -14.26
N GLY A 113 14.01 27.47 -14.09
CA GLY A 113 13.54 26.63 -15.20
C GLY A 113 13.27 25.16 -14.84
N GLY A 114 12.20 24.91 -14.10
CA GLY A 114 11.66 23.56 -13.86
C GLY A 114 10.38 23.66 -13.04
N ASP A 115 9.28 23.23 -13.64
CA ASP A 115 7.88 23.30 -13.20
C ASP A 115 7.70 23.43 -11.67
N ARG A 116 7.39 24.64 -11.21
CA ARG A 116 7.29 24.97 -9.78
C ARG A 116 5.84 24.76 -9.36
N ALA A 117 5.61 23.90 -8.37
CA ALA A 117 4.30 23.78 -7.75
C ALA A 117 3.77 25.18 -7.34
N VAL A 118 2.60 25.54 -7.86
CA VAL A 118 1.95 26.83 -7.63
C VAL A 118 1.20 26.74 -6.31
N ARG A 119 1.49 27.65 -5.38
CA ARG A 119 0.83 27.71 -4.08
C ARG A 119 0.08 29.02 -3.94
N VAL A 120 -1.22 28.92 -3.73
CA VAL A 120 -2.15 30.03 -3.58
C VAL A 120 -2.99 29.83 -2.33
N SER A 121 -3.39 30.91 -1.67
CA SER A 121 -4.22 30.83 -0.47
C SER A 121 -5.16 32.01 -0.36
N ALA A 122 -6.34 31.77 0.19
CA ALA A 122 -7.32 32.82 0.47
C ALA A 122 -8.06 32.54 1.79
N THR A 123 -8.58 33.60 2.38
CA THR A 123 -9.53 33.56 3.49
C THR A 123 -10.81 34.24 3.05
N ASP A 124 -11.95 33.60 3.23
CA ASP A 124 -13.25 34.24 3.00
C ASP A 124 -13.70 34.99 4.27
N GLU A 125 -13.90 36.30 4.17
CA GLU A 125 -14.26 37.14 5.32
C GLU A 125 -15.68 36.87 5.86
N ARG A 126 -16.59 36.37 5.02
CA ARG A 126 -17.98 36.10 5.40
C ARG A 126 -18.10 34.78 6.16
N THR A 127 -17.40 33.74 5.70
CA THR A 127 -17.46 32.41 6.33
C THR A 127 -16.35 32.16 7.34
N GLY A 128 -15.27 32.93 7.29
CA GLY A 128 -14.06 32.74 8.10
C GLY A 128 -13.22 31.53 7.69
N VAL A 129 -13.54 30.88 6.57
CA VAL A 129 -12.82 29.70 6.09
C VAL A 129 -11.55 30.14 5.36
N TRP A 130 -10.41 29.55 5.76
CA TRP A 130 -9.14 29.70 5.05
C TRP A 130 -8.84 28.44 4.26
N ALA A 131 -8.34 28.61 3.04
CA ALA A 131 -7.83 27.53 2.22
C ALA A 131 -6.50 27.90 1.58
N GLN A 132 -5.60 26.91 1.49
CA GLN A 132 -4.40 26.97 0.68
C GLN A 132 -4.40 25.78 -0.28
N VAL A 133 -4.13 26.06 -1.55
CA VAL A 133 -4.06 25.06 -2.61
C VAL A 133 -2.63 25.07 -3.15
N THR A 134 -2.00 23.92 -3.17
CA THR A 134 -0.73 23.68 -3.86
C THR A 134 -1.00 22.77 -5.05
N THR A 135 -0.64 23.24 -6.23
CA THR A 135 -0.90 22.56 -7.50
C THR A 135 0.40 22.27 -8.21
N GLU A 136 0.60 21.02 -8.58
CA GLU A 136 1.73 20.56 -9.39
C GLU A 136 1.23 20.09 -10.75
N ASN A 137 1.95 20.48 -11.80
CA ASN A 137 1.64 20.10 -13.16
C ASN A 137 2.13 18.68 -13.44
N GLU A 138 1.26 17.86 -14.01
CA GLU A 138 1.53 16.46 -14.32
C GLU A 138 1.15 16.17 -15.77
N VAL A 139 1.66 15.06 -16.34
CA VAL A 139 1.35 14.68 -17.74
C VAL A 139 -0.15 14.44 -17.98
N TRP A 140 -0.88 14.10 -16.92
CA TRP A 140 -2.31 13.79 -16.95
C TRP A 140 -3.22 14.93 -16.47
N GLY A 141 -2.65 16.09 -16.07
CA GLY A 141 -3.41 17.23 -15.56
C GLY A 141 -2.73 17.87 -14.35
N SER A 142 -3.46 18.05 -13.25
CA SER A 142 -2.96 18.68 -12.03
C SER A 142 -3.07 17.75 -10.82
N GLN A 143 -1.96 17.57 -10.10
CA GLN A 143 -2.01 17.07 -8.73
C GLN A 143 -2.25 18.23 -7.78
N VAL A 144 -3.24 18.09 -6.90
CA VAL A 144 -3.70 19.17 -6.02
C VAL A 144 -3.65 18.72 -4.57
N VAL A 145 -2.96 19.49 -3.74
CA VAL A 145 -3.00 19.38 -2.28
C VAL A 145 -3.72 20.60 -1.74
N VAL A 146 -4.76 20.39 -0.92
CA VAL A 146 -5.51 21.46 -0.27
C VAL A 146 -5.41 21.36 1.24
N GLU A 147 -5.14 22.50 1.88
CA GLU A 147 -5.22 22.69 3.32
C GLU A 147 -6.40 23.61 3.62
N VAL A 148 -7.33 23.18 4.47
CA VAL A 148 -8.52 23.97 4.83
C VAL A 148 -8.66 24.10 6.34
N LYS A 149 -8.85 25.32 6.82
CA LYS A 149 -9.26 25.63 8.20
C LYS A 149 -10.68 26.16 8.19
N ASP A 150 -11.57 25.44 8.87
CA ASP A 150 -12.99 25.78 9.03
C ASP A 150 -13.37 25.68 10.50
N ALA A 151 -13.77 26.80 11.11
CA ALA A 151 -14.17 26.88 12.50
C ALA A 151 -15.67 26.60 12.73
N ALA A 152 -16.48 26.57 11.66
CA ALA A 152 -17.94 26.54 11.73
C ALA A 152 -18.56 25.14 11.93
N GLY A 153 -17.76 24.15 12.33
CA GLY A 153 -18.21 22.82 12.75
C GLY A 153 -18.25 21.77 11.64
N PRO A 154 -18.66 20.54 11.97
CA PRO A 154 -18.51 19.41 11.06
C PRO A 154 -19.49 19.51 9.89
N ARG A 155 -18.95 19.57 8.69
CA ARG A 155 -19.74 19.63 7.45
C ARG A 155 -19.01 18.89 6.32
N ALA A 156 -19.79 18.30 5.43
CA ALA A 156 -19.28 17.67 4.22
C ALA A 156 -18.93 18.75 3.20
N CYS A 157 -17.67 18.75 2.76
CA CYS A 157 -17.08 19.72 1.85
C CYS A 157 -16.51 19.02 0.62
N ARG A 158 -16.33 19.80 -0.45
CA ARG A 158 -15.60 19.39 -1.65
C ARG A 158 -14.78 20.55 -2.20
N LEU A 159 -13.67 20.22 -2.82
CA LEU A 159 -12.86 21.15 -3.60
C LEU A 159 -13.25 21.01 -5.07
N VAL A 160 -13.54 22.12 -5.72
CA VAL A 160 -13.89 22.19 -7.13
C VAL A 160 -12.86 23.06 -7.84
N ALA A 161 -12.21 22.54 -8.88
CA ALA A 161 -11.40 23.33 -9.81
C ALA A 161 -12.34 23.93 -10.87
N ILE A 162 -12.22 25.22 -11.11
CA ILE A 162 -12.99 25.94 -12.13
C ILE A 162 -12.03 26.29 -13.27
N GLY A 163 -12.30 25.78 -14.47
CA GLY A 163 -11.52 26.10 -15.66
C GLY A 163 -11.74 27.54 -16.15
N HIS A 164 -10.80 28.06 -16.94
CA HIS A 164 -10.97 29.34 -17.65
C HIS A 164 -12.14 29.33 -18.63
N ASP A 165 -12.55 28.16 -19.09
CA ASP A 165 -13.73 27.92 -19.93
C ASP A 165 -15.05 27.80 -19.14
N GLY A 166 -14.98 27.87 -17.81
CA GLY A 166 -16.13 27.71 -16.91
C GLY A 166 -16.47 26.25 -16.59
N SER A 167 -15.69 25.27 -17.05
CA SER A 167 -15.84 23.88 -16.64
C SER A 167 -15.62 23.73 -15.13
N GLU A 168 -16.38 22.83 -14.50
CA GLU A 168 -16.23 22.52 -13.08
C GLU A 168 -15.81 21.07 -12.89
N GLU A 169 -14.69 20.83 -12.21
CA GLU A 169 -14.21 19.50 -11.88
C GLU A 169 -14.07 19.33 -10.37
N THR A 170 -14.63 18.26 -9.80
CA THR A 170 -14.48 17.97 -8.36
C THR A 170 -13.16 17.27 -8.12
N VAL A 171 -12.25 17.94 -7.42
CA VAL A 171 -10.88 17.47 -7.16
C VAL A 171 -10.83 16.44 -6.03
N THR A 172 -11.54 16.72 -4.93
CA THR A 172 -11.63 15.84 -3.76
C THR A 172 -12.83 16.22 -2.88
N ASN A 173 -13.26 15.32 -2.00
CA ASN A 173 -14.34 15.55 -1.02
C ASN A 173 -13.96 15.01 0.36
N TRP A 174 -14.48 15.62 1.42
CA TRP A 174 -14.17 15.27 2.80
C TRP A 174 -15.25 15.75 3.77
N THR A 175 -15.16 15.30 5.02
CA THR A 175 -15.93 15.86 6.13
C THR A 175 -14.97 16.62 7.04
N ALA A 176 -15.19 17.92 7.20
CA ALA A 176 -14.41 18.70 8.16
C ALA A 176 -14.74 18.20 9.59
N PRO A 177 -13.75 17.87 10.42
CA PRO A 177 -13.97 17.46 11.81
C PRO A 177 -14.38 18.64 12.69
N HIS A 178 -14.92 18.35 13.87
CA HIS A 178 -15.31 19.37 14.85
C HIS A 178 -14.09 19.95 15.57
N HIS A 179 -14.01 21.28 15.68
CA HIS A 179 -13.06 22.03 16.51
C HIS A 179 -11.60 21.50 16.50
N ASP A 180 -11.00 21.31 15.32
CA ASP A 180 -9.55 21.16 15.20
C ASP A 180 -8.94 22.48 14.71
N ALA A 181 -7.94 22.99 15.44
CA ALA A 181 -7.19 24.18 15.03
C ALA A 181 -6.21 23.87 13.89
N ARG A 182 -5.94 22.58 13.62
CA ARG A 182 -5.08 22.14 12.54
C ARG A 182 -5.83 22.17 11.21
N PRO A 183 -5.20 22.66 10.12
CA PRO A 183 -5.78 22.55 8.79
C PRO A 183 -5.99 21.08 8.41
N ASN A 184 -7.12 20.81 7.76
CA ASN A 184 -7.36 19.52 7.12
C ASN A 184 -6.56 19.49 5.81
N THR A 185 -5.60 18.59 5.71
CA THR A 185 -4.80 18.39 4.50
C THR A 185 -5.38 17.24 3.69
N LEU A 186 -5.68 17.51 2.43
CA LEU A 186 -6.32 16.57 1.52
C LEU A 186 -5.58 16.61 0.19
N GLN A 187 -5.53 15.46 -0.47
CA GLN A 187 -4.95 15.34 -1.80
C GLN A 187 -6.05 14.93 -2.79
N GLY A 188 -5.94 15.43 -4.01
CA GLY A 188 -6.82 15.10 -5.13
C GLY A 188 -6.14 15.42 -6.46
N ALA A 189 -6.92 15.30 -7.52
CA ALA A 189 -6.46 15.46 -8.90
C ALA A 189 -7.53 16.16 -9.74
N ALA A 190 -7.09 16.87 -10.77
CA ALA A 190 -7.95 17.39 -11.83
C ALA A 190 -7.35 17.04 -13.20
N ALA A 191 -8.19 16.76 -14.19
CA ALA A 191 -7.75 16.60 -15.58
C ALA A 191 -7.26 17.92 -16.19
N LEU A 192 -7.74 19.06 -15.67
CA LEU A 192 -7.24 20.39 -16.05
C LEU A 192 -5.78 20.56 -15.63
N HIS A 193 -4.93 21.08 -16.52
CA HIS A 193 -3.59 21.55 -16.19
C HIS A 193 -3.64 22.88 -15.40
N PRO A 194 -2.60 23.23 -14.63
CA PRO A 194 -2.65 24.41 -13.74
C PRO A 194 -2.89 25.73 -14.46
N ASP A 195 -2.46 25.85 -15.71
CA ASP A 195 -2.68 27.00 -16.58
C ASP A 195 -4.09 27.08 -17.18
N GLN A 196 -4.86 26.00 -17.09
CA GLN A 196 -6.27 25.93 -17.50
C GLN A 196 -7.22 26.24 -16.34
N ILE A 197 -6.75 26.21 -15.09
CA ILE A 197 -7.58 26.45 -13.89
C ILE A 197 -7.61 27.94 -13.60
N ALA A 198 -8.81 28.52 -13.52
CA ALA A 198 -9.03 29.91 -13.15
C ALA A 198 -9.01 30.13 -11.64
N ARG A 199 -9.64 29.23 -10.88
CA ARG A 199 -9.72 29.29 -9.42
C ARG A 199 -10.17 27.95 -8.84
N TYR A 200 -9.96 27.79 -7.54
CA TYR A 200 -10.48 26.70 -6.73
C TYR A 200 -11.58 27.19 -5.81
N GLU A 201 -12.61 26.38 -5.61
CA GLU A 201 -13.70 26.68 -4.68
C GLU A 201 -13.88 25.53 -3.69
N VAL A 202 -13.82 25.86 -2.41
CA VAL A 202 -14.31 24.96 -1.37
C VAL A 202 -15.81 25.20 -1.24
N ARG A 203 -16.60 24.16 -1.49
CA ARG A 203 -18.06 24.19 -1.40
C ARG A 203 -18.56 23.15 -0.40
N THR A 204 -19.69 23.42 0.24
CA THR A 204 -20.43 22.40 0.99
C THR A 204 -21.04 21.38 0.03
N LYS A 205 -21.48 20.24 0.55
CA LYS A 205 -22.26 19.25 -0.22
C LYS A 205 -23.54 19.84 -0.83
N THR A 206 -24.12 20.88 -0.23
CA THR A 206 -25.32 21.56 -0.74
C THR A 206 -25.00 22.63 -1.79
N GLY A 207 -23.72 22.84 -2.12
CA GLY A 207 -23.27 23.78 -3.15
C GLY A 207 -22.99 25.19 -2.64
N GLU A 208 -23.11 25.46 -1.33
CA GLU A 208 -22.72 26.75 -0.77
C GLU A 208 -21.21 26.93 -0.85
N ARG A 209 -20.75 28.04 -1.43
CA ARG A 209 -19.33 28.40 -1.48
C ARG A 209 -18.86 28.89 -0.12
N LEU A 210 -17.80 28.25 0.39
CA LEU A 210 -17.15 28.61 1.64
C LEU A 210 -15.97 29.56 1.43
N VAL A 211 -15.10 29.24 0.46
CA VAL A 211 -13.97 30.10 0.06
C VAL A 211 -13.61 29.86 -1.41
N ALA A 212 -13.16 30.91 -2.09
CA ALA A 212 -12.57 30.84 -3.42
C ALA A 212 -11.08 31.23 -3.34
N VAL A 213 -10.23 30.46 -4.01
CA VAL A 213 -8.78 30.69 -4.10
C VAL A 213 -8.43 30.82 -5.57
N ASP A 214 -8.02 32.00 -6.00
CA ASP A 214 -7.58 32.21 -7.39
C ASP A 214 -6.29 31.44 -7.67
N SER A 215 -6.13 30.94 -8.89
CA SER A 215 -4.98 30.09 -9.26
C SER A 215 -3.68 30.87 -9.52
N ARG A 216 -3.74 32.22 -9.52
CA ARG A 216 -2.62 33.14 -9.77
C ARG A 216 -2.72 34.39 -8.90
#